data_AF-W1WQ63-F1
#
_entry.id   AF-W1WQ63-F1
#
_cell.length_a   1.000
_cell.length_b   1.000
_cell.length_c   1.000
_cell.angle_alpha   90.00
_cell.angle_beta   90.00
_cell.angle_gamma   90.00
#
_symmetry.space_group_name_H-M   'P 1'
#
loop_
_entity.id
_entity.type
_entity.pdbx_description
1 polymer ?
#
loop_
_entity_poly.entity_id
_entity_poly.type
_entity_poly.pdbx_seq_one_letter_code
_entity_poly.pdbx_strand_id
1 'polypeptide(L)'
;MRVLGKMLVFISFLSLFLFTNTYAYADDPVKMRNMCISFASRHPSGDWYDANGNLVYSIHHGYINGARIIDAYECVGGNPGGAVVTILEATGPRSIRMSWVKHEVVATSYNREYIAPYLKIYDLNNKRKLINTYYYRPGSHDKY
;
A
#
# COMPACT_ATOMS: atom_id res chain seq x y z
N MET A 1 1.20 -30.96 -49.41
CA MET A 1 0.07 -30.31 -48.69
C MET A 1 -0.28 -30.91 -47.32
N ARG A 2 -0.16 -32.23 -47.08
CA ARG A 2 -0.57 -32.86 -45.79
C ARG A 2 0.27 -32.47 -44.55
N VAL A 3 1.55 -32.11 -44.71
CA VAL A 3 2.45 -31.76 -43.58
C VAL A 3 2.28 -30.30 -43.15
N LEU A 4 2.06 -29.40 -44.11
CA LEU A 4 1.86 -27.96 -43.85
C LEU A 4 0.62 -27.70 -42.99
N GLY A 5 -0.49 -28.41 -43.26
CA GLY A 5 -1.73 -28.29 -42.48
C GLY A 5 -1.59 -28.75 -41.03
N LYS A 6 -0.78 -29.80 -40.77
CA LYS A 6 -0.50 -30.29 -39.40
C LYS A 6 0.37 -29.30 -38.62
N MET A 7 1.32 -28.65 -39.29
CA MET A 7 2.20 -27.65 -38.67
C MET A 7 1.44 -26.38 -38.29
N LEU A 8 0.50 -25.93 -39.14
CA LEU A 8 -0.39 -24.79 -38.87
C LEU A 8 -1.30 -25.03 -37.65
N VAL A 9 -1.83 -26.24 -37.48
CA VAL A 9 -2.66 -26.60 -36.31
C VAL A 9 -1.84 -26.66 -35.01
N PHE A 10 -0.58 -27.10 -35.09
CA PHE A 10 0.30 -27.15 -33.92
C PHE A 10 0.70 -25.74 -33.44
N ILE A 11 0.94 -24.82 -34.38
CA ILE A 11 1.27 -23.42 -34.08
C ILE A 11 0.07 -22.69 -33.47
N SER A 12 -1.16 -22.97 -33.91
CA SER A 12 -2.36 -22.39 -33.32
C SER A 12 -2.69 -22.95 -31.93
N PHE A 13 -2.44 -24.23 -31.67
CA PHE A 13 -2.53 -24.79 -30.31
C PHE A 13 -1.48 -24.22 -29.37
N LEU A 14 -0.24 -24.06 -29.84
CA LEU A 14 0.84 -23.48 -29.05
C LEU A 14 0.58 -21.99 -28.74
N SER A 15 0.03 -21.23 -29.69
CA SER A 15 -0.34 -19.84 -29.45
C SER A 15 -1.51 -19.72 -28.47
N LEU A 16 -2.55 -20.56 -28.56
CA LEU A 16 -3.63 -20.61 -27.55
C LEU A 16 -3.12 -20.97 -26.15
N PHE A 17 -2.12 -21.86 -26.05
CA PHE A 17 -1.48 -22.19 -24.78
C PHE A 17 -0.66 -21.01 -24.22
N LEU A 18 0.03 -20.26 -25.08
CA LEU A 18 0.77 -19.06 -24.68
C LEU A 18 -0.15 -17.88 -24.33
N PHE A 19 -1.31 -17.74 -25.01
CA PHE A 19 -2.30 -16.72 -24.68
C PHE A 19 -3.09 -17.01 -23.40
N THR A 20 -3.27 -18.27 -23.00
CA THR A 20 -3.95 -18.61 -21.74
C THR A 20 -3.07 -18.41 -20.51
N ASN A 21 -1.75 -18.59 -20.65
CA ASN A 21 -0.80 -18.42 -19.53
C ASN A 21 -0.46 -16.95 -19.24
N THR A 22 -0.70 -16.02 -20.15
CA THR A 22 -0.46 -14.57 -19.90
C THR A 22 -1.59 -13.89 -19.12
N TYR A 23 -2.81 -14.45 -19.10
CA TYR A 23 -3.91 -13.94 -18.25
C TYR A 23 -3.90 -14.52 -16.83
N ALA A 24 -3.18 -15.62 -16.58
CA ALA A 24 -3.07 -16.24 -15.25
C ALA A 24 -2.08 -15.52 -14.31
N TYR A 25 -1.39 -14.48 -14.80
CA TYR A 25 -0.65 -13.50 -13.98
C TYR A 25 -1.52 -12.32 -13.54
N ALA A 26 -2.85 -12.46 -13.58
CA ALA A 26 -3.69 -11.69 -12.68
C ALA A 26 -3.39 -12.19 -11.26
N ASP A 27 -2.49 -11.50 -10.55
CA ASP A 27 -2.32 -11.67 -9.11
C ASP A 27 -3.70 -11.80 -8.46
N ASP A 28 -3.90 -12.86 -7.67
CA ASP A 28 -5.15 -13.11 -6.97
C ASP A 28 -5.58 -11.82 -6.23
N PRO A 29 -6.74 -11.22 -6.58
CA PRO A 29 -7.13 -9.91 -6.05
C PRO A 29 -7.24 -9.92 -4.52
N VAL A 30 -7.54 -11.08 -3.92
CA VAL A 30 -7.55 -11.26 -2.47
C VAL A 30 -6.13 -11.22 -1.90
N LYS A 31 -5.15 -11.81 -2.59
CA LYS A 31 -3.73 -11.74 -2.18
C LYS A 31 -3.19 -10.32 -2.28
N MET A 32 -3.43 -9.61 -3.39
CA MET A 32 -3.00 -8.21 -3.55
C MET A 32 -3.59 -7.34 -2.45
N ARG A 33 -4.90 -7.46 -2.22
CA ARG A 33 -5.59 -6.77 -1.13
C ARG A 33 -4.97 -7.05 0.24
N ASN A 34 -4.75 -8.32 0.57
CA ASN A 34 -4.17 -8.70 1.86
C ASN A 34 -2.73 -8.18 2.02
N MET A 35 -1.95 -8.18 0.94
CA MET A 35 -0.60 -7.57 0.91
C MET A 35 -0.67 -6.07 1.16
N CYS A 36 -1.62 -5.38 0.52
CA CYS A 36 -1.89 -3.96 0.69
C CYS A 36 -2.23 -3.60 2.14
N ILE A 37 -3.13 -4.38 2.75
CA ILE A 37 -3.51 -4.24 4.18
C ILE A 37 -2.28 -4.43 5.06
N SER A 38 -1.45 -5.45 4.77
CA SER A 38 -0.21 -5.70 5.51
C SER A 38 0.77 -4.52 5.41
N PHE A 39 0.93 -3.91 4.24
CA PHE A 39 1.81 -2.75 4.06
C PHE A 39 1.31 -1.50 4.80
N ALA A 40 0.03 -1.15 4.62
CA ALA A 40 -0.56 0.00 5.26
C ALA A 40 -0.69 -0.16 6.79
N SER A 41 -0.65 -1.39 7.29
CA SER A 41 -0.59 -1.68 8.72
C SER A 41 0.83 -1.54 9.31
N ARG A 42 1.86 -2.03 8.59
CA ARG A 42 3.22 -2.17 9.14
C ARG A 42 4.10 -0.96 8.90
N HIS A 43 4.14 -0.44 7.67
CA HIS A 43 5.10 0.58 7.31
C HIS A 43 4.82 1.95 7.95
N PRO A 44 3.57 2.44 7.98
CA PRO A 44 3.25 3.67 8.72
C PRO A 44 2.95 3.41 10.21
N SER A 45 3.24 2.22 10.76
CA SER A 45 2.95 1.90 12.17
C SER A 45 3.60 2.92 13.10
N GLY A 46 2.86 3.40 14.10
CA GLY A 46 3.28 4.42 15.05
C GLY A 46 2.24 5.51 15.26
N ASP A 47 2.61 6.42 16.16
CA ASP A 47 1.83 7.61 16.50
C ASP A 47 2.27 8.83 15.69
N TRP A 48 1.29 9.52 15.11
CA TRP A 48 1.45 10.66 14.23
C TRP A 48 0.71 11.88 14.77
N TYR A 49 1.43 12.99 14.82
CA TYR A 49 0.99 14.21 15.47
C TYR A 49 0.77 15.33 14.47
N ASP A 50 -0.18 16.22 14.74
CA ASP A 50 -0.31 17.46 13.99
C ASP A 50 0.81 18.46 14.32
N ALA A 51 0.82 19.61 13.64
CA ALA A 51 1.80 20.66 13.88
C ALA A 51 1.75 21.27 15.30
N ASN A 52 0.65 21.06 16.03
CA ASN A 52 0.48 21.53 17.41
C ASN A 52 0.93 20.46 18.44
N GLY A 53 1.32 19.26 17.99
CA GLY A 53 1.73 18.17 18.85
C GLY A 53 0.56 17.34 19.40
N ASN A 54 -0.64 17.46 18.83
CA ASN A 54 -1.77 16.60 19.19
C ASN A 54 -1.67 15.26 18.47
N LEU A 55 -1.94 14.15 19.16
CA LEU A 55 -2.03 12.83 18.53
C LEU A 55 -3.26 12.78 17.63
N VAL A 56 -3.06 12.52 16.33
CA VAL A 56 -4.16 12.45 15.35
C VAL A 56 -4.34 11.05 14.77
N TYR A 57 -3.24 10.36 14.47
CA TYR A 57 -3.28 8.97 14.03
C TYR A 57 -2.40 8.09 14.91
N SER A 58 -3.01 7.04 15.46
CA SER A 58 -2.34 5.95 16.14
C SER A 58 -2.54 4.70 15.27
N ILE A 59 -1.50 4.28 14.56
CA ILE A 59 -1.56 3.19 13.57
C ILE A 59 -0.79 2.01 14.13
N HIS A 60 -1.48 0.95 14.53
CA HIS A 60 -0.86 -0.18 15.21
C HIS A 60 -1.61 -1.47 14.92
N HIS A 61 -0.89 -2.57 14.68
CA HIS A 61 -1.46 -3.93 14.63
C HIS A 61 -2.67 -4.11 13.69
N GLY A 62 -2.74 -3.36 12.59
CA GLY A 62 -3.87 -3.42 11.65
C GLY A 62 -5.07 -2.54 12.04
N TYR A 63 -4.86 -1.59 12.96
CA TYR A 63 -5.85 -0.62 13.41
C TYR A 63 -5.33 0.80 13.19
N ILE A 64 -6.26 1.74 12.97
CA ILE A 64 -6.01 3.18 12.95
C ILE A 64 -6.99 3.81 13.94
N ASN A 65 -6.49 4.49 14.97
CA ASN A 65 -7.30 5.10 16.02
C ASN A 65 -8.31 4.10 16.66
N GLY A 66 -7.91 2.84 16.79
CA GLY A 66 -8.76 1.75 17.29
C GLY A 66 -9.75 1.15 16.28
N ALA A 67 -9.87 1.72 15.07
CA ALA A 67 -10.70 1.18 14.01
C ALA A 67 -9.93 0.15 13.16
N ARG A 68 -10.52 -1.02 12.90
CA ARG A 68 -9.87 -2.10 12.15
C ARG A 68 -9.72 -1.72 10.68
N ILE A 69 -8.54 -1.91 10.10
CA ILE A 69 -8.34 -1.87 8.65
C ILE A 69 -8.98 -3.14 8.05
N ILE A 70 -10.01 -2.95 7.22
CA ILE A 70 -10.79 -4.04 6.61
C ILE A 70 -10.51 -4.21 5.11
N ASP A 71 -9.97 -3.18 4.48
CA ASP A 71 -9.59 -3.19 3.08
C ASP A 71 -8.44 -2.22 2.78
N ALA A 72 -7.70 -2.47 1.70
CA ALA A 72 -6.71 -1.55 1.18
C ALA A 72 -6.43 -1.79 -0.31
N TYR A 73 -6.20 -0.71 -1.05
CA TYR A 73 -5.91 -0.72 -2.48
C TYR A 73 -5.02 0.47 -2.87
N GLU A 74 -4.59 0.54 -4.13
CA GLU A 74 -3.65 1.57 -4.61
C GLU A 74 -2.34 1.62 -3.79
N CYS A 75 -1.88 0.48 -3.26
CA CYS A 75 -0.63 0.42 -2.50
C CYS A 75 0.57 0.70 -3.40
N VAL A 76 1.47 1.53 -2.89
CA VAL A 76 2.75 1.86 -3.50
C VAL A 76 3.80 1.78 -2.42
N GLY A 77 4.76 0.87 -2.54
CA GLY A 77 6.07 0.88 -1.84
C GLY A 77 6.09 0.82 -0.31
N GLY A 78 7.15 0.25 0.26
CA GLY A 78 7.33 0.11 1.71
C GLY A 78 7.55 1.45 2.42
N ASN A 79 8.69 2.10 2.17
CA ASN A 79 9.07 3.35 2.80
C ASN A 79 10.08 4.14 1.90
N PRO A 80 9.71 5.25 1.24
CA PRO A 80 8.38 5.85 1.18
C PRO A 80 7.31 4.88 0.67
N GLY A 81 6.08 5.10 1.11
CA GLY A 81 4.93 4.33 0.68
C GLY A 81 3.63 5.11 0.65
N GLY A 82 2.55 4.44 0.25
CA GLY A 82 1.20 4.99 0.25
C GLY A 82 0.15 3.92 -0.06
N ALA A 83 -1.09 4.20 0.33
CA ALA A 83 -2.25 3.36 0.04
C ALA A 83 -3.55 4.15 0.24
N VAL A 84 -4.65 3.63 -0.30
CA VAL A 84 -5.99 3.93 0.20
C VAL A 84 -6.41 2.79 1.12
N VAL A 85 -6.69 3.09 2.38
CA VAL A 85 -7.17 2.11 3.37
C VAL A 85 -8.61 2.37 3.70
N THR A 86 -9.36 1.31 3.99
CA THR A 86 -10.71 1.41 4.54
C THR A 86 -10.70 0.87 5.97
N ILE A 87 -11.11 1.72 6.90
CA ILE A 87 -11.27 1.39 8.31
C ILE A 87 -12.73 1.19 8.66
N LEU A 88 -13.02 0.29 9.59
CA LEU A 88 -14.38 0.08 10.11
C LEU A 88 -14.57 0.89 11.39
N GLU A 89 -15.10 2.11 11.26
CA GLU A 89 -15.50 2.95 12.38
C GLU A 89 -16.89 2.53 12.90
N ALA A 90 -17.26 2.97 14.11
CA ALA A 90 -18.59 2.68 14.68
C ALA A 90 -19.74 3.22 13.81
N THR A 91 -19.49 4.31 13.06
CA THR A 91 -20.44 4.92 12.12
C THR A 91 -20.46 4.25 10.74
N GLY A 92 -19.61 3.25 10.51
CA GLY A 92 -19.49 2.52 9.25
C GLY A 92 -18.10 2.60 8.62
N PRO A 93 -17.90 1.96 7.45
CA PRO A 93 -16.63 1.97 6.73
C PRO A 93 -16.27 3.38 6.25
N ARG A 94 -15.00 3.77 6.46
CA ARG A 94 -14.44 5.03 5.98
C ARG A 94 -13.10 4.77 5.29
N SER A 95 -12.93 5.33 4.09
CA SER A 95 -11.65 5.26 3.38
C SER A 95 -10.75 6.47 3.68
N ILE A 96 -9.44 6.27 3.64
CA ILE A 96 -8.42 7.28 3.88
C ILE A 96 -7.30 7.07 2.85
N ARG A 97 -7.01 8.09 2.04
CA ARG A 97 -5.82 8.09 1.17
C ARG A 97 -4.64 8.66 1.91
N MET A 98 -3.56 7.88 2.01
CA MET A 98 -2.38 8.24 2.77
C MET A 98 -1.09 7.95 2.00
N SER A 99 -0.05 8.76 2.24
CA SER A 99 1.33 8.45 1.91
C SER A 99 2.21 8.65 3.13
N TRP A 100 3.28 7.88 3.24
CA TRP A 100 4.14 7.90 4.41
C TRP A 100 5.61 7.80 4.04
N VAL A 101 6.43 8.39 4.90
CA VAL A 101 7.83 8.03 5.11
C VAL A 101 8.00 7.83 6.59
N LYS A 102 8.41 6.65 7.03
CA LYS A 102 8.76 6.41 8.43
C LYS A 102 10.26 6.60 8.63
N HIS A 103 10.66 6.91 9.85
CA HIS A 103 12.06 6.90 10.27
C HIS A 103 12.64 5.48 10.15
N GLU A 104 13.09 5.11 8.97
CA GLU A 104 14.03 4.02 8.78
C GLU A 104 15.34 4.63 8.30
N VAL A 105 16.45 4.17 8.89
CA VAL A 105 17.76 4.40 8.29
C VAL A 105 17.75 3.64 6.98
N VAL A 106 17.36 4.31 5.89
CA VAL A 106 17.50 3.75 4.56
C VAL A 106 19.00 3.76 4.26
N ALA A 107 19.64 2.60 4.40
CA ALA A 107 20.99 2.40 3.89
C ALA A 107 20.90 2.35 2.35
N THR A 108 20.74 3.51 1.71
CA THR A 108 21.01 3.63 0.29
C THR A 108 22.53 3.57 0.12
N SER A 109 23.00 2.75 -0.81
CA SER A 109 24.42 2.50 -1.04
C SER A 109 25.23 3.73 -1.50
N TYR A 110 24.65 4.93 -1.55
CA TYR A 110 25.34 6.06 -2.20
C TYR A 110 25.07 7.49 -1.71
N ASN A 111 24.24 7.74 -0.69
CA ASN A 111 24.18 9.00 0.07
C ASN A 111 23.02 8.92 1.06
N ARG A 112 23.29 9.06 2.37
CA ARG A 112 22.25 9.09 3.41
C ARG A 112 21.51 10.44 3.34
N GLU A 113 20.53 10.56 2.45
CA GLU A 113 19.55 11.65 2.56
C GLU A 113 18.63 11.36 3.75
N TYR A 114 18.72 12.20 4.77
CA TYR A 114 17.84 12.14 5.91
C TYR A 114 16.49 12.75 5.53
N ILE A 115 15.52 11.90 5.18
CA ILE A 115 14.14 12.33 4.95
C ILE A 115 13.42 12.36 6.30
N ALA A 116 12.91 13.53 6.67
CA ALA A 116 12.07 13.67 7.85
C ALA A 116 10.80 12.80 7.70
N PRO A 117 10.49 11.94 8.68
CA PRO A 117 9.32 11.09 8.60
C PRO A 117 8.03 11.91 8.51
N TYR A 118 7.08 11.45 7.71
CA TYR A 118 5.77 12.06 7.55
C TYR A 118 4.68 11.02 7.31
N LEU A 119 3.45 11.41 7.65
CA LEU A 119 2.22 10.80 7.15
C LEU A 119 1.40 11.91 6.52
N LYS A 120 1.11 11.80 5.23
CA LYS A 120 0.33 12.78 4.47
C LYS A 120 -1.02 12.18 4.13
N ILE A 121 -2.08 12.92 4.40
CA ILE A 121 -3.45 12.54 4.06
C ILE A 121 -3.93 13.39 2.90
N TYR A 122 -4.53 12.75 1.90
CA TYR A 122 -5.02 13.40 0.69
C TYR A 122 -6.53 13.24 0.57
N ASP A 123 -7.13 14.12 -0.22
CA ASP A 123 -8.51 14.01 -0.63
C ASP A 123 -8.74 12.70 -1.42
N LEU A 124 -9.84 12.01 -1.12
CA LEU A 124 -10.20 10.74 -1.77
C LEU A 124 -10.56 10.95 -3.26
N ASN A 125 -11.13 12.09 -3.61
CA ASN A 125 -11.56 12.40 -4.98
C ASN A 125 -10.48 13.13 -5.77
N ASN A 126 -9.55 13.81 -5.09
CA ASN A 126 -8.41 14.48 -5.72
C ASN A 126 -7.09 14.11 -5.04
N LYS A 127 -6.40 13.10 -5.59
CA LYS A 127 -5.10 12.61 -5.10
C LYS A 127 -3.97 13.64 -5.07
N ARG A 128 -4.13 14.82 -5.69
CA ARG A 128 -3.15 15.93 -5.65
C ARG A 128 -3.45 16.94 -4.56
N LYS A 129 -4.66 16.91 -3.97
CA LYS A 129 -5.06 17.80 -2.90
C LYS A 129 -4.64 17.20 -1.56
N LEU A 130 -3.53 17.68 -1.04
CA LEU A 130 -3.09 17.39 0.33
C LEU A 130 -4.09 17.99 1.31
N ILE A 131 -4.62 17.18 2.22
CA ILE A 131 -5.47 17.64 3.33
C ILE A 131 -4.58 18.09 4.48
N ASN A 132 -3.63 17.26 4.89
CA ASN A 132 -2.71 17.59 5.98
C ASN A 132 -1.46 16.70 5.99
N THR A 133 -0.42 17.17 6.68
CA THR A 133 0.80 16.41 7.00
C THR A 133 0.90 16.22 8.50
N TYR A 134 1.24 15.01 8.91
CA TYR A 134 1.43 14.60 10.29
C TYR A 134 2.86 14.10 10.48
N TYR A 135 3.37 14.30 11.68
CA TYR A 135 4.78 14.12 12.00
C TYR A 135 4.93 12.97 12.98
N TYR A 136 5.94 12.14 12.72
CA TYR A 136 6.32 11.07 13.62
C TYR A 136 7.08 11.65 14.81
N ARG A 137 6.73 11.24 16.03
CA ARG A 137 7.50 11.60 17.23
C ARG A 137 8.49 10.49 17.56
N PRO A 138 9.81 10.73 17.55
CA PRO A 138 10.79 9.73 17.96
C PRO A 138 10.52 9.23 19.38
N GLY A 139 10.38 7.91 19.56
CA GLY A 139 10.09 7.27 20.85
C GLY A 139 8.69 6.66 20.98
N SER A 140 7.74 6.94 20.07
CA SER A 140 6.46 6.23 19.95
C SER A 140 6.64 4.90 19.19
N HIS A 141 7.46 4.02 19.76
CA HIS A 141 7.62 2.68 19.19
C HIS A 141 6.47 1.82 19.70
N ASP A 142 5.95 0.94 18.85
CA ASP A 142 5.33 -0.29 19.31
C ASP A 142 6.31 -0.96 20.28
N LYS A 143 6.04 -0.87 21.58
CA LYS A 143 6.52 -1.91 22.48
C LYS A 143 5.69 -3.12 22.06
N TYR A 144 6.35 -4.25 21.82
CA TYR A 144 5.79 -5.55 21.39
C TYR A 144 5.78 -5.77 19.88
#